data_AF-A0A7H0Y349-F1
#
_entry.id   AF-A0A7H0Y349-F1
#
_cell.length_a   1.000
_cell.length_b   1.000
_cell.length_c   1.000
_cell.angle_alpha   90.00
_cell.angle_beta   90.00
_cell.angle_gamma   90.00
#
_symmetry.space_group_name_H-M   'P 1'
#
loop_
_entity.id
_entity.type
_entity.pdbx_description
1 polymer ?
#
loop_
_entity_poly.entity_id
_entity_poly.type
_entity_poly.pdbx_seq_one_letter_code
_entity_poly.pdbx_strand_id
1 'polypeptide(L)'
;MNQCVQCGSASMIKFKDTIEHEENGKVYVIEGIEAFKCESCDEVYYTTEGSKQIDKQLTIFRAEGFDNSLHDVAKQKGLTQKDLGLMLDLSHQRVSQIMNDTSTLDVKTMIKIANTINEPVDKVFKFKRIENRDNKYYIV
;
A
#
# COMPACT_ATOMS: atom_id res chain seq x y z
N MET A 1 -20.71 -5.30 -6.81
CA MET A 1 -21.33 -6.56 -6.36
C MET A 1 -22.79 -6.24 -6.10
N ASN A 2 -23.73 -6.80 -6.87
CA ASN A 2 -25.14 -6.43 -6.75
C ASN A 2 -25.94 -7.41 -5.86
N GLN A 3 -25.31 -8.51 -5.45
CA GLN A 3 -25.91 -9.56 -4.64
C GLN A 3 -24.81 -10.32 -3.88
N CYS A 4 -25.13 -10.80 -2.69
CA CYS A 4 -24.29 -11.67 -1.89
C CYS A 4 -24.16 -13.03 -2.57
N VAL A 5 -22.93 -13.49 -2.79
CA VAL A 5 -22.63 -14.81 -3.38
C VAL A 5 -23.00 -15.93 -2.41
N GLN A 6 -22.95 -15.67 -1.10
CA GLN A 6 -23.17 -16.68 -0.06
C GLN A 6 -24.66 -16.96 0.20
N CYS A 7 -25.49 -15.92 0.35
CA CYS A 7 -26.91 -16.08 0.70
C CYS A 7 -27.90 -15.58 -0.36
N GLY A 8 -27.42 -14.97 -1.44
CA GLY A 8 -28.28 -14.42 -2.49
C GLY A 8 -29.03 -13.13 -2.10
N SER A 9 -28.76 -12.51 -0.96
CA SER A 9 -29.36 -11.22 -0.61
C SER A 9 -28.83 -10.09 -1.49
N ALA A 10 -29.68 -9.15 -1.91
CA ALA A 10 -29.25 -7.94 -2.62
C ALA A 10 -28.80 -6.81 -1.66
N SER A 11 -29.01 -6.99 -0.34
CA SER A 11 -28.70 -5.97 0.66
C SER A 11 -27.21 -6.00 1.01
N MET A 12 -26.46 -5.06 0.43
CA MET A 12 -25.02 -4.91 0.61
C MET A 12 -24.72 -3.48 1.05
N ILE A 13 -24.00 -3.32 2.16
CA ILE A 13 -23.57 -2.03 2.68
C ILE A 13 -22.07 -1.83 2.47
N LYS A 14 -21.66 -0.63 2.08
CA LYS A 14 -20.24 -0.23 2.05
C LYS A 14 -19.80 0.14 3.45
N PHE A 15 -18.62 -0.32 3.85
CA PHE A 15 -18.01 0.05 5.11
C PHE A 15 -16.48 -0.01 5.01
N LYS A 16 -15.82 0.44 6.06
CA LYS A 16 -14.37 0.28 6.23
C LYS A 16 -14.13 -0.81 7.24
N ASP A 17 -13.48 -1.87 6.81
CA ASP A 17 -13.17 -3.02 7.64
C ASP A 17 -11.79 -2.90 8.31
N THR A 18 -11.57 -3.76 9.29
CA THR A 18 -10.28 -3.97 9.95
C THR A 18 -10.04 -5.46 10.11
N ILE A 19 -8.88 -5.93 9.64
CA ILE A 19 -8.50 -7.34 9.75
C ILE A 19 -7.17 -7.51 10.47
N GLU A 20 -7.00 -8.69 11.05
CA GLU A 20 -5.75 -9.15 11.62
C GLU A 20 -5.10 -10.14 10.65
N HIS A 21 -3.81 -9.95 10.37
CA HIS A 21 -3.02 -10.83 9.53
C HIS A 21 -1.80 -11.31 10.32
N GLU A 22 -1.69 -12.63 10.51
CA GLU A 22 -0.54 -13.23 11.18
C GLU A 22 0.51 -13.68 10.17
N GLU A 23 1.74 -13.19 10.32
CA GLU A 23 2.90 -13.62 9.53
C GLU A 23 4.15 -13.66 10.43
N ASN A 24 4.89 -14.77 10.42
CA ASN A 24 6.11 -14.95 11.21
C ASN A 24 5.93 -14.69 12.72
N GLY A 25 4.78 -15.06 13.29
CA GLY A 25 4.46 -14.87 14.71
C GLY A 25 4.15 -13.42 15.11
N LYS A 26 4.02 -12.50 14.13
CA LYS A 26 3.55 -11.13 14.34
C LYS A 26 2.13 -10.99 13.83
N VAL A 27 1.28 -10.30 14.58
CA VAL A 27 -0.09 -9.96 14.16
C VAL A 27 -0.12 -8.53 13.68
N TYR A 28 -0.31 -8.33 12.38
CA TYR A 28 -0.47 -7.02 11.74
C TYR A 28 -1.95 -6.64 11.68
N VAL A 29 -2.28 -5.44 12.15
CA VAL A 29 -3.65 -4.91 12.07
C VAL A 29 -3.75 -3.99 10.88
N ILE A 30 -4.62 -4.36 9.94
CA ILE A 30 -4.82 -3.66 8.68
C ILE A 30 -6.17 -2.95 8.76
N GLU A 31 -6.14 -1.63 8.82
CA GLU A 31 -7.32 -0.81 9.09
C GLU A 31 -7.79 -0.06 7.85
N GLY A 32 -9.07 0.34 7.86
CA GLY A 32 -9.61 1.26 6.86
C GLY A 32 -9.85 0.64 5.48
N ILE A 33 -10.02 -0.68 5.42
CA ILE A 33 -10.13 -1.44 4.18
C ILE A 33 -11.50 -1.25 3.55
N GLU A 34 -11.57 -0.80 2.30
CA GLU A 34 -12.85 -0.69 1.60
C GLU A 34 -13.47 -2.07 1.33
N ALA A 35 -14.66 -2.28 1.89
CA ALA A 35 -15.38 -3.53 1.78
C ALA A 35 -16.90 -3.33 1.64
N PHE A 36 -17.56 -4.40 1.20
CA PHE A 36 -19.00 -4.56 1.25
C PHE A 36 -19.36 -5.64 2.26
N LYS A 37 -20.33 -5.39 3.11
CA LYS A 37 -20.90 -6.39 4.02
C LYS A 37 -22.32 -6.73 3.60
N CYS A 38 -22.67 -8.00 3.58
CA CYS A 38 -24.06 -8.43 3.42
C CYS A 38 -24.82 -8.21 4.72
N GLU A 39 -25.96 -7.51 4.67
CA GLU A 39 -26.77 -7.27 5.87
C GLU A 39 -27.53 -8.52 6.35
N SER A 40 -27.64 -9.55 5.52
CA SER A 40 -28.42 -10.75 5.82
C SER A 40 -27.61 -11.90 6.43
N CYS A 41 -26.35 -12.05 6.03
CA CYS A 41 -25.49 -13.15 6.50
C CYS A 41 -24.11 -12.69 6.95
N ASP A 42 -23.89 -11.39 7.08
CA ASP A 42 -22.65 -10.75 7.53
C ASP A 42 -21.38 -11.00 6.67
N GLU A 43 -21.52 -11.67 5.53
CA GLU A 43 -20.40 -11.97 4.62
C GLU A 43 -19.74 -10.69 4.10
N VAL A 44 -18.40 -10.66 4.09
CA VAL A 44 -17.60 -9.50 3.72
C VAL A 44 -16.87 -9.72 2.40
N TYR A 45 -16.95 -8.75 1.50
CA TYR A 45 -16.27 -8.74 0.21
C TYR A 45 -15.42 -7.48 0.07
N TYR A 46 -14.12 -7.65 -0.10
CA TYR A 46 -13.19 -6.53 -0.32
C TYR A 46 -13.29 -6.01 -1.76
N THR A 47 -13.24 -4.69 -1.91
CA THR A 47 -13.18 -4.08 -3.24
C THR A 47 -11.78 -4.22 -3.83
N THR A 48 -11.61 -3.95 -5.12
CA THR A 48 -10.27 -3.85 -5.73
C THR A 48 -9.39 -2.84 -5.00
N GLU A 49 -9.96 -1.75 -4.50
CA GLU A 49 -9.22 -0.76 -3.72
C GLU A 49 -8.92 -1.27 -2.31
N GLY A 50 -9.86 -1.95 -1.67
CA GLY A 50 -9.64 -2.63 -0.38
C GLY A 50 -8.50 -3.64 -0.45
N SER A 51 -8.45 -4.48 -1.49
CA SER A 51 -7.34 -5.42 -1.70
C SER A 51 -5.99 -4.70 -1.85
N LYS A 52 -5.94 -3.58 -2.59
CA LYS A 52 -4.71 -2.78 -2.70
C LYS A 52 -4.30 -2.16 -1.36
N GLN A 53 -5.25 -1.72 -0.55
CA GLN A 53 -4.99 -1.18 0.78
C GLN A 53 -4.38 -2.24 1.71
N ILE A 54 -4.87 -3.48 1.63
CA ILE A 54 -4.29 -4.63 2.34
C ILE A 54 -2.85 -4.84 1.91
N ASP A 55 -2.60 -5.01 0.60
CA ASP A 55 -1.27 -5.27 0.06
C ASP A 55 -0.26 -4.15 0.41
N LYS A 56 -0.73 -2.89 0.34
CA LYS A 56 0.09 -1.73 0.67
C LYS A 56 0.47 -1.72 2.15
N GLN A 57 -0.47 -1.92 3.06
CA GLN A 57 -0.19 -1.93 4.50
C GLN A 57 0.73 -3.10 4.88
N LEU A 58 0.52 -4.29 4.32
CA LEU A 58 1.43 -5.44 4.51
C LEU A 58 2.85 -5.15 4.02
N THR A 59 2.98 -4.48 2.88
CA THR A 59 4.29 -4.05 2.36
C THR A 59 4.99 -3.08 3.32
N ILE A 60 4.25 -2.14 3.91
CA ILE A 60 4.76 -1.20 4.92
C ILE A 60 5.20 -1.94 6.19
N PHE A 61 4.40 -2.91 6.67
CA PHE A 61 4.78 -3.73 7.83
C PHE A 61 6.06 -4.52 7.58
N ARG A 62 6.18 -5.17 6.42
CA ARG A 62 7.38 -5.94 6.02
C ARG A 62 8.61 -5.05 5.86
N ALA A 63 8.41 -3.79 5.49
CA ALA A 63 9.47 -2.79 5.35
C ALA A 63 9.69 -1.94 6.62
N GLU A 64 9.23 -2.41 7.79
CA GLU A 64 9.41 -1.74 9.08
C GLU A 64 8.94 -0.28 9.11
N GLY A 65 7.87 0.02 8.36
CA GLY A 65 7.24 1.34 8.30
C GLY A 65 7.64 2.16 7.08
N PHE A 66 8.58 1.70 6.25
CA PHE A 66 8.94 2.41 5.03
C PHE A 66 7.85 2.27 3.95
N ASP A 67 7.33 3.41 3.48
CA ASP A 67 6.29 3.53 2.45
C ASP A 67 6.88 4.26 1.24
N ASN A 68 7.11 3.50 0.17
CA ASN A 68 7.56 4.01 -1.10
C ASN A 68 6.38 4.37 -2.00
N SER A 69 6.04 5.66 -2.03
CA SER A 69 4.96 6.21 -2.84
C SER A 69 5.42 6.67 -4.23
N LEU A 70 6.65 6.32 -4.68
CA LEU A 70 7.20 6.77 -5.96
C LEU A 70 6.29 6.42 -7.14
N HIS A 71 5.72 5.22 -7.17
CA HIS A 71 4.82 4.80 -8.24
C HIS A 71 3.58 5.71 -8.33
N ASP A 72 2.94 5.99 -7.19
CA ASP A 72 1.73 6.81 -7.11
C ASP A 72 2.05 8.27 -7.48
N VAL A 73 3.15 8.82 -6.96
CA VAL A 73 3.58 10.18 -7.26
C VAL A 73 3.96 10.33 -8.73
N ALA A 74 4.74 9.40 -9.29
CA ALA A 74 5.10 9.42 -10.71
C ALA A 74 3.86 9.39 -11.62
N LYS A 75 2.89 8.52 -11.30
CA LYS A 75 1.63 8.42 -12.04
C LYS A 75 0.83 9.73 -11.98
N GLN A 76 0.75 10.39 -10.83
CA GLN A 76 0.09 11.71 -10.69
C GLN A 76 0.75 12.79 -11.56
N LYS A 77 2.06 12.67 -11.80
CA LYS A 77 2.81 13.58 -12.68
C LYS A 77 2.80 13.15 -14.15
N GLY A 78 2.10 12.07 -14.49
CA GLY A 78 2.07 11.52 -15.86
C GLY A 78 3.38 10.90 -16.31
N LEU A 79 4.25 10.50 -15.39
CA LEU A 79 5.56 9.88 -15.68
C LEU A 79 5.44 8.36 -15.71
N THR A 80 6.00 7.75 -16.76
CA THR A 80 6.15 6.30 -16.87
C THR A 80 7.46 5.83 -16.25
N GLN A 81 7.60 4.51 -16.02
CA GLN A 81 8.89 3.92 -15.61
C GLN A 81 10.01 4.19 -16.63
N LYS A 82 9.65 4.25 -17.92
CA LYS A 82 10.59 4.59 -18.99
C LYS A 82 11.09 6.02 -18.85
N ASP A 83 10.20 6.97 -18.57
CA ASP A 83 10.58 8.38 -18.39
C ASP A 83 11.50 8.54 -17.18
N LEU A 84 11.18 7.88 -16.07
CA LEU A 84 12.04 7.87 -14.88
C LEU A 84 13.41 7.26 -15.16
N GLY A 85 13.48 6.18 -15.93
CA GLY A 85 14.74 5.57 -16.35
C GLY A 85 15.60 6.55 -17.14
N LEU A 86 15.00 7.26 -18.11
CA LEU A 86 15.70 8.29 -18.89
C LEU A 86 16.17 9.46 -18.03
N MET A 87 15.32 9.94 -17.11
CA MET A 87 15.64 11.09 -16.26
C MET A 87 16.71 10.78 -15.20
N LEU A 88 16.79 9.52 -14.74
CA LEU A 88 17.72 9.09 -13.70
C LEU A 88 19.00 8.45 -14.23
N ASP A 89 19.05 8.20 -15.55
CA ASP A 89 20.07 7.39 -16.23
C ASP A 89 20.12 5.97 -15.64
N LEU A 90 18.96 5.31 -15.61
CA LEU A 90 18.77 3.96 -15.05
C LEU A 90 18.08 3.03 -16.05
N SER A 91 18.40 1.74 -15.95
CA SER A 91 17.69 0.71 -16.71
C SER A 91 16.23 0.58 -16.22
N HIS A 92 15.35 0.14 -17.12
CA HIS A 92 13.95 -0.15 -16.76
C HIS A 92 13.85 -1.15 -15.60
N GLN A 93 14.71 -2.16 -15.58
CA GLN A 93 14.77 -3.15 -14.50
C GLN A 93 15.12 -2.49 -13.16
N ARG A 94 16.09 -1.56 -13.15
CA ARG A 94 16.46 -0.85 -11.92
C ARG A 94 15.36 0.06 -11.43
N VAL A 95 14.63 0.75 -12.32
CA VAL A 95 13.46 1.57 -11.95
C VAL A 95 12.36 0.69 -11.33
N SER A 96 12.07 -0.46 -11.94
CA SER A 96 11.08 -1.40 -11.40
C SER A 96 11.49 -1.93 -10.01
N GLN A 97 12.77 -2.27 -9.81
CA GLN A 97 13.29 -2.64 -8.48
C GLN A 97 13.10 -1.50 -7.48
N ILE A 98 13.47 -0.27 -7.83
CA ILE A 98 13.32 0.91 -6.96
C ILE A 98 11.85 1.14 -6.58
N MET A 99 10.90 0.90 -7.48
CA MET A 99 9.48 1.10 -7.18
C MET A 99 8.89 0.01 -6.29
N ASN A 100 9.38 -1.23 -6.42
CA ASN A 100 8.77 -2.41 -5.79
C ASN A 100 9.52 -2.89 -4.54
N ASP A 101 10.82 -2.63 -4.45
CA ASP A 101 11.66 -3.05 -3.34
C ASP A 101 11.97 -1.87 -2.42
N THR A 102 11.37 -1.93 -1.24
CA THR A 102 11.49 -0.96 -0.16
C THR A 102 12.73 -1.18 0.71
N SER A 103 13.41 -2.32 0.61
CA SER A 103 14.43 -2.74 1.58
C SER A 103 15.86 -2.29 1.25
N THR A 104 16.12 -1.75 0.06
CA THR A 104 17.49 -1.54 -0.46
C THR A 104 17.81 -0.12 -0.94
N LEU A 105 16.91 0.85 -0.71
CA LEU A 105 17.09 2.23 -1.16
C LEU A 105 17.90 3.06 -0.16
N ASP A 106 19.08 3.53 -0.60
CA ASP A 106 19.87 4.48 0.18
C ASP A 106 19.32 5.91 0.09
N VAL A 107 19.57 6.71 1.13
CA VAL A 107 19.08 8.10 1.24
C VAL A 107 19.51 8.98 0.06
N LYS A 108 20.73 8.79 -0.47
CA LYS A 108 21.24 9.59 -1.59
C LYS A 108 20.45 9.30 -2.85
N THR A 109 20.12 8.03 -3.11
CA THR A 109 19.24 7.63 -4.21
C THR A 109 17.83 8.20 -4.04
N MET A 110 17.27 8.17 -2.83
CA MET A 110 15.95 8.76 -2.56
C MET A 110 15.92 10.28 -2.86
N ILE A 111 16.93 11.02 -2.39
CA ILE A 111 17.08 12.46 -2.67
C ILE A 111 17.22 12.71 -4.17
N LYS A 112 18.04 11.92 -4.88
CA LYS A 112 18.22 12.05 -6.32
C LYS A 112 16.88 11.88 -7.04
N ILE A 113 16.13 10.83 -6.71
CA ILE A 113 14.82 10.56 -7.32
C ILE A 113 13.86 11.73 -7.07
N ALA A 114 13.69 12.14 -5.81
CA ALA A 114 12.77 13.20 -5.43
C ALA A 114 13.09 14.53 -6.16
N ASN A 115 14.37 14.90 -6.23
CA ASN A 115 14.82 16.07 -6.98
C ASN A 115 14.55 15.94 -8.48
N THR A 116 14.81 14.79 -9.07
CA THR A 116 14.57 14.53 -10.50
C THR A 116 13.10 14.68 -10.87
N ILE A 117 12.18 14.25 -10.01
CA ILE A 117 10.73 14.42 -10.25
C ILE A 117 10.18 15.72 -9.67
N ASN A 118 11.03 16.60 -9.15
CA ASN A 118 10.68 17.87 -8.52
C ASN A 118 9.56 17.70 -7.46
N GLU A 119 9.82 16.84 -6.47
CA GLU A 119 8.95 16.62 -5.33
C GLU A 119 9.76 16.57 -4.02
N PRO A 120 9.17 16.98 -2.88
CA PRO A 120 9.77 16.77 -1.57
C PRO A 120 10.02 15.28 -1.28
N VAL A 121 11.14 14.93 -0.64
CA VAL A 121 11.50 13.54 -0.33
C VAL A 121 10.41 12.85 0.49
N ASP A 122 9.84 13.53 1.48
CA ASP A 122 8.77 13.06 2.37
C ASP A 122 7.42 12.86 1.67
N LYS A 123 7.22 13.45 0.50
CA LYS A 123 6.06 13.17 -0.35
C LYS A 123 6.21 11.84 -1.09
N VAL A 124 7.43 11.52 -1.51
CA VAL A 124 7.77 10.32 -2.31
C VAL A 124 8.02 9.11 -1.41
N PHE A 125 8.73 9.31 -0.31
CA PHE A 125 9.18 8.28 0.59
C PHE A 125 8.80 8.65 2.03
N LYS A 126 7.97 7.83 2.66
CA LYS A 126 7.41 8.09 3.99
C LYS A 126 7.89 7.03 4.96
N PHE A 127 8.03 7.44 6.21
CA PHE A 127 8.28 6.53 7.33
C PHE A 127 7.06 6.58 8.24
N LYS A 128 6.29 5.50 8.21
CA LYS A 128 5.13 5.27 9.06
C LYS A 128 5.58 4.75 10.40
N ARG A 129 4.94 5.20 11.48
CA ARG A 129 5.23 4.66 12.81
C ARG A 129 4.52 3.32 12.93
N ILE A 130 5.25 2.30 13.37
CA ILE A 130 4.65 1.02 13.77
C ILE A 130 4.59 0.98 15.29
N GLU A 131 3.39 0.82 15.83
CA GLU A 131 3.18 0.66 17.27
C GLU A 131 2.79 -0.78 17.60
N ASN A 132 3.37 -1.33 18.67
CA ASN A 132 2.92 -2.58 19.25
C ASN A 132 1.96 -2.28 20.41
N ARG A 133 0.75 -2.81 20.34
CA ARG A 133 -0.27 -2.75 21.40
C ARG A 133 -0.81 -4.16 21.59
N ASP A 134 -0.71 -4.72 22.79
CA ASP A 134 -1.24 -6.05 23.12
C ASP A 134 -0.82 -7.16 22.13
N ASN A 135 0.47 -7.19 21.75
CA ASN A 135 1.05 -8.11 20.75
C ASN A 135 0.54 -7.95 19.32
N LYS A 136 -0.14 -6.84 19.01
CA LYS A 136 -0.60 -6.46 17.68
C LYS A 136 0.12 -5.22 17.18
N TYR A 137 0.44 -5.20 15.89
CA TYR A 137 1.20 -4.14 15.25
C TYR A 137 0.28 -3.26 14.41
N TYR A 138 0.33 -1.96 14.64
CA TYR A 138 -0.50 -0.94 14.00
C TYR A 138 0.35 0.07 13.24
N ILE A 139 -0.13 0.55 12.10
CA ILE A 139 0.43 1.71 11.41
C ILE A 139 -0.23 2.97 11.97
N VAL A 140 0.57 3.93 12.47
CA VAL A 140 0.13 5.19 13.10
C VAL A 140 0.70 6.41 12.39
#